data_AF-A0A9Q4C2I0-F1
#
_entry.id   AF-A0A9Q4C2I0-F1
#
_cell.length_a   1.000
_cell.length_b   1.000
_cell.length_c   1.000
_cell.angle_alpha   90.00
_cell.angle_beta   90.00
_cell.angle_gamma   90.00
#
_symmetry.space_group_name_H-M   'P 1'
#
loop_
_entity.id
_entity.type
_entity.pdbx_description
1 polymer ?
#
loop_
_entity_poly.entity_id
_entity_poly.type
_entity_poly.pdbx_seq_one_letter_code
_entity_poly.pdbx_strand_id
1 'polypeptide(L)'
;MILVRGAARGTDLTGTVFEPDDEPPSYSGAPDVSAPYVWVCDSFYEVESGGTALFLEDETVRIAFESPSPRGFGTEEEAVGTAKEHVRTQFVRIGVDGDEVDVEVVRSP
;
A
#
# COMPACT_ATOMS: atom_id res chain seq x y z
N MET A 1 -11.52 -1.11 11.00
CA MET A 1 -10.41 -1.11 10.01
C MET A 1 -10.42 -2.31 9.06
N ILE A 2 -10.04 -2.06 7.81
CA ILE A 2 -9.89 -3.07 6.75
C ILE A 2 -8.43 -3.12 6.30
N LEU A 3 -7.80 -4.29 6.38
CA LEU A 3 -6.44 -4.52 5.88
C LEU A 3 -6.50 -4.99 4.43
N VAL A 4 -5.66 -4.39 3.57
CA VAL A 4 -5.46 -4.83 2.19
C VAL A 4 -3.99 -5.23 2.04
N ARG A 5 -3.77 -6.50 1.72
CA ARG A 5 -2.44 -7.12 1.66
C ARG A 5 -2.17 -7.61 0.26
N GLY A 6 -1.01 -7.29 -0.29
CA GLY A 6 -0.50 -7.90 -1.50
C GLY A 6 0.70 -8.75 -1.19
N ALA A 7 0.78 -9.94 -1.76
CA ALA A 7 1.93 -10.81 -1.67
C ALA A 7 2.35 -11.29 -3.07
N ALA A 8 3.63 -11.19 -3.36
CA ALA A 8 4.23 -11.76 -4.56
C ALA A 8 5.73 -11.99 -4.33
N ARG A 9 6.28 -13.02 -4.97
CA ARG A 9 7.73 -13.32 -4.97
C ARG A 9 8.40 -13.30 -3.59
N GLY A 10 7.71 -13.81 -2.58
CA GLY A 10 8.23 -13.93 -1.22
C GLY A 10 8.26 -12.63 -0.41
N THR A 11 7.66 -11.54 -0.91
CA THR A 11 7.48 -10.29 -0.16
C THR A 11 6.01 -9.90 -0.07
N ASP A 12 5.67 -9.10 0.93
CA ASP A 12 4.34 -8.57 1.15
C ASP A 12 4.33 -7.04 1.34
N LEU A 13 3.19 -6.43 1.01
CA LEU A 13 2.86 -5.05 1.30
C LEU A 13 1.47 -5.01 1.91
N THR A 14 1.34 -4.39 3.08
CA THR A 14 0.06 -4.21 3.76
C THR A 14 -0.24 -2.73 3.92
N GLY A 15 -1.45 -2.32 3.56
CA GLY A 15 -2.00 -1.04 3.95
C GLY A 15 -3.34 -1.21 4.66
N THR A 16 -3.85 -0.10 5.18
CA THR A 16 -5.09 -0.05 5.97
C THR A 16 -6.06 0.96 5.40
N VAL A 17 -7.31 0.54 5.21
CA VAL A 17 -8.46 1.43 5.07
C VAL A 17 -9.07 1.62 6.45
N PHE A 18 -9.01 2.85 6.95
CA PHE A 18 -9.69 3.29 8.16
C PHE A 18 -11.14 3.61 7.82
N GLU A 19 -12.06 3.08 8.63
CA GLU A 19 -13.51 3.25 8.52
C GLU A 19 -13.97 4.54 9.25
N PRO A 20 -15.24 4.97 9.10
CA PRO A 20 -15.68 6.27 9.63
C PRO A 20 -15.50 6.48 11.13
N ASP A 21 -15.49 5.39 11.91
CA ASP A 21 -15.32 5.40 13.37
C ASP A 21 -13.85 5.20 13.79
N ASP A 22 -12.94 4.97 12.84
CA ASP A 22 -11.51 4.80 13.10
C ASP A 22 -10.77 6.16 13.05
N GLU A 23 -9.66 6.28 13.81
CA GLU A 23 -8.77 7.45 13.73
C GLU A 23 -7.52 7.09 12.87
N PRO A 24 -7.40 7.61 11.64
CA PRO A 24 -6.25 7.34 10.79
C PRO A 24 -4.99 8.04 11.33
N PRO A 25 -3.79 7.48 11.10
CA PRO A 25 -2.54 8.12 11.46
C PRO A 25 -2.34 9.42 10.65
N SER A 26 -1.78 10.42 11.31
CA SER A 26 -1.34 11.67 10.66
C SER A 26 0.18 11.66 10.47
N TYR A 27 0.62 12.19 9.32
CA TYR A 27 2.04 12.28 8.98
C TYR A 27 2.39 13.73 8.68
N SER A 28 3.56 14.16 9.16
CA SER A 28 4.03 15.53 8.93
C SER A 28 4.17 15.79 7.42
N GLY A 29 3.53 16.84 6.92
CA GLY A 29 3.54 17.23 5.51
C GLY A 29 2.56 16.47 4.61
N ALA A 30 1.82 15.49 5.15
CA ALA A 30 0.73 14.85 4.44
C ALA A 30 -0.54 15.73 4.47
N PRO A 31 -1.42 15.64 3.46
CA PRO A 31 -2.67 16.38 3.46
C PRO A 31 -3.60 15.91 4.60
N ASP A 32 -4.32 16.86 5.20
CA ASP A 32 -5.45 16.53 6.06
C ASP A 32 -6.58 15.94 5.20
N VAL A 33 -7.02 14.74 5.57
CA VAL A 33 -8.07 14.01 4.85
C VAL A 33 -9.33 13.99 5.69
N SER A 34 -10.38 14.65 5.22
CA SER A 34 -11.73 14.59 5.78
C SER A 34 -12.62 13.76 4.88
N ALA A 35 -12.59 12.43 5.05
CA ALA A 35 -13.43 11.51 4.32
C ALA A 35 -13.87 10.33 5.21
N PRO A 36 -15.04 9.70 4.93
CA PRO A 36 -15.51 8.56 5.72
C PRO A 36 -14.57 7.35 5.69
N TYR A 37 -13.87 7.14 4.57
CA TYR A 37 -12.88 6.07 4.45
C TYR A 37 -11.52 6.67 4.10
N VAL A 38 -10.48 6.25 4.80
CA VAL A 38 -9.11 6.75 4.57
C VAL A 38 -8.17 5.59 4.32
N TRP A 39 -7.57 5.54 3.13
CA TRP A 39 -6.51 4.60 2.79
C TRP A 39 -5.15 5.15 3.22
N VAL A 40 -4.38 4.34 3.93
CA VAL A 40 -2.98 4.60 4.26
C VAL A 40 -2.15 3.37 3.93
N CYS A 41 -1.12 3.57 3.13
CA CYS A 41 -0.14 2.54 2.78
C CYS A 41 1.15 3.22 2.34
N ASP A 42 2.28 2.59 2.67
CA ASP A 42 3.57 3.01 2.13
C ASP A 42 3.60 2.81 0.63
N SER A 43 4.42 3.63 -0.03
CA SER A 43 4.77 3.48 -1.44
C SER A 43 6.27 3.28 -1.54
N PHE A 44 6.69 2.47 -2.50
CA PHE A 44 8.10 2.25 -2.79
C PHE A 44 8.35 2.16 -4.29
N TYR A 45 9.61 2.35 -4.66
CA TYR A 45 10.08 2.27 -6.04
C TYR A 45 11.53 1.83 -6.08
N GLU A 46 11.94 1.20 -7.18
CA GLU A 46 13.32 0.77 -7.39
C GLU A 46 14.26 1.98 -7.56
N VAL A 47 15.47 1.87 -6.99
CA VAL A 47 16.54 2.85 -7.10
C VAL A 47 17.85 2.20 -7.52
N GLU A 48 18.62 2.88 -8.38
CA GLU A 48 19.92 2.38 -8.87
C GLU A 48 20.97 2.28 -7.75
N SER A 49 20.89 3.14 -6.74
CA SER A 49 21.82 3.16 -5.61
C SER A 49 21.20 3.72 -4.34
N GLY A 50 21.74 3.34 -3.18
CA GLY A 50 21.15 3.66 -1.87
C GLY A 50 19.95 2.76 -1.55
N GLY A 51 19.01 3.26 -0.74
CA GLY A 51 17.80 2.53 -0.40
C GLY A 51 18.01 1.28 0.47
N THR A 52 16.97 0.46 0.54
CA THR A 52 16.93 -0.81 1.27
C THR A 52 16.91 -1.96 0.28
N ALA A 53 17.68 -3.03 0.54
CA ALA A 53 17.63 -4.23 -0.27
C ALA A 53 16.33 -5.00 -0.01
N LEU A 54 15.61 -5.32 -1.08
CA LEU A 54 14.43 -6.18 -1.05
C LEU A 54 14.74 -7.45 -1.85
N PHE A 55 14.52 -8.60 -1.23
CA PHE A 55 14.72 -9.90 -1.86
C PHE A 55 13.41 -10.34 -2.51
N LEU A 56 13.44 -10.49 -3.83
CA LEU A 56 12.39 -11.11 -4.62
C LEU A 56 12.92 -12.48 -5.02
N GLU A 57 12.18 -13.57 -4.83
CA GLU A 57 12.56 -14.96 -5.15
C GLU A 57 13.97 -15.20 -5.75
N ASP A 58 14.21 -14.79 -7.00
CA ASP A 58 15.45 -14.96 -7.77
C ASP A 58 16.34 -13.71 -7.94
N GLU A 59 15.91 -12.54 -7.48
CA GLU A 59 16.64 -11.28 -7.61
C GLU A 59 16.65 -10.40 -6.35
N THR A 60 17.55 -9.42 -6.32
CA THR A 60 17.59 -8.43 -5.23
C THR A 60 17.57 -7.05 -5.83
N VAL A 61 16.52 -6.31 -5.51
CA VAL A 61 16.36 -4.91 -5.92
C VAL A 61 16.66 -3.98 -4.75
N ARG A 62 16.91 -2.72 -5.05
CA ARG A 62 17.03 -1.67 -4.01
C ARG A 62 15.83 -0.76 -4.12
N ILE A 63 15.14 -0.56 -3.00
CA ILE A 63 13.96 0.29 -2.95
C ILE A 63 14.16 1.51 -2.07
N ALA A 64 13.52 2.62 -2.45
CA ALA A 64 13.30 3.76 -1.57
C ALA A 64 11.82 3.84 -1.20
N PHE A 65 11.56 4.21 0.04
CA PHE A 65 10.20 4.43 0.54
C PHE A 65 9.84 5.90 0.40
N GLU A 66 8.59 6.14 0.01
CA GLU A 66 7.95 7.45 0.09
C GLU A 66 7.06 7.48 1.33
N SER A 67 7.05 8.63 2.02
CA SER A 67 6.17 8.83 3.18
C SER A 67 4.72 8.54 2.80
N PRO A 68 3.98 7.78 3.61
CA PRO A 68 2.60 7.44 3.31
C PRO A 68 1.76 8.73 3.23
N SER A 69 0.98 8.83 2.15
CA SER A 69 0.06 9.93 1.91
C SER A 69 -1.37 9.40 2.04
N PRO A 70 -2.10 9.76 3.11
CA PRO A 70 -3.48 9.35 3.30
C PRO A 70 -4.36 9.78 2.12
N ARG A 71 -5.29 8.92 1.71
CA ARG A 71 -6.24 9.21 0.63
C ARG A 71 -7.66 8.95 1.09
N GLY A 72 -8.53 9.95 0.91
CA GLY A 72 -9.93 9.89 1.34
C GLY A 72 -10.88 9.42 0.26
N PHE A 73 -11.89 8.64 0.65
CA PHE A 73 -12.93 8.10 -0.22
C PHE A 73 -14.31 8.24 0.43
N GLY A 74 -15.34 8.36 -0.42
CA GLY A 74 -16.72 8.46 0.04
C GLY A 74 -17.31 7.12 0.46
N THR A 75 -16.83 6.01 -0.11
CA THR A 75 -17.37 4.67 0.12
C THR A 75 -16.28 3.62 0.39
N GLU A 76 -16.67 2.54 1.08
CA GLU A 76 -15.80 1.38 1.33
C GLU A 76 -15.33 0.76 0.01
N GLU A 77 -16.24 0.61 -0.97
CA GLU A 77 -15.94 -0.02 -2.26
C GLU A 77 -14.85 0.75 -3.03
N GLU A 78 -14.95 2.07 -3.08
CA GLU A 78 -13.93 2.93 -3.72
C GLU A 78 -12.59 2.85 -2.99
N ALA A 79 -12.61 2.86 -1.64
CA ALA A 79 -11.41 2.79 -0.82
C ALA A 79 -10.68 1.45 -1.00
N VAL A 80 -11.41 0.34 -0.85
CA VAL A 80 -10.86 -1.01 -1.01
C VAL A 80 -10.44 -1.26 -2.46
N GLY A 81 -11.23 -0.84 -3.45
CA GLY A 81 -10.87 -0.94 -4.86
C GLY A 81 -9.57 -0.22 -5.17
N THR A 82 -9.44 1.03 -4.73
CA THR A 82 -8.21 1.82 -4.91
C THR A 82 -7.02 1.23 -4.15
N ALA A 83 -7.24 0.71 -2.94
CA ALA A 83 -6.21 0.05 -2.15
C ALA A 83 -5.63 -1.17 -2.86
N LYS A 84 -6.47 -2.03 -3.44
CA LYS A 84 -6.04 -3.21 -4.22
C LYS A 84 -5.17 -2.82 -5.42
N GLU A 85 -5.62 -1.83 -6.19
CA GLU A 85 -4.88 -1.33 -7.35
C GLU A 85 -3.55 -0.68 -6.93
N HIS A 86 -3.55 0.04 -5.82
CA HIS A 86 -2.34 0.67 -5.29
C HIS A 86 -1.27 -0.36 -4.93
N VAL A 87 -1.67 -1.43 -4.24
CA VAL A 87 -0.79 -2.53 -3.86
C VAL A 87 -0.18 -3.17 -5.11
N ARG A 88 -0.99 -3.56 -6.12
CA ARG A 88 -0.47 -4.09 -7.39
C ARG A 88 0.51 -3.14 -8.06
N THR A 89 0.19 -1.85 -8.07
CA THR A 89 1.05 -0.81 -8.64
C THR A 89 2.42 -0.75 -7.95
N GLN A 90 2.52 -1.01 -6.64
CA GLN A 90 3.83 -1.02 -5.95
C GLN A 90 4.71 -2.18 -6.41
N PHE A 91 4.13 -3.36 -6.63
CA PHE A 91 4.85 -4.51 -7.16
C PHE A 91 5.34 -4.28 -8.60
N VAL A 92 4.50 -3.67 -9.45
CA VAL A 92 4.89 -3.30 -10.83
C VAL A 92 6.09 -2.35 -10.86
N ARG A 93 6.21 -1.46 -9.87
CA ARG A 93 7.35 -0.50 -9.77
C ARG A 93 8.69 -1.16 -9.46
N ILE A 94 8.69 -2.41 -9.02
CA ILE A 94 9.90 -3.20 -8.74
C ILE A 94 10.03 -4.40 -9.68
N GLY A 95 9.34 -4.36 -10.82
CA GLY A 95 9.48 -5.37 -11.89
C GLY A 95 8.60 -6.62 -11.73
N VAL A 96 7.70 -6.67 -10.73
CA VAL A 96 6.78 -7.80 -10.55
C VAL A 96 5.48 -7.54 -11.31
N ASP A 97 5.00 -8.51 -12.08
CA ASP A 97 3.73 -8.39 -12.79
C ASP A 97 2.57 -8.19 -11.78
N GLY A 98 1.70 -7.21 -12.04
CA GLY A 98 0.56 -6.91 -11.17
C GLY A 98 -0.46 -8.05 -11.09
N ASP A 99 -0.52 -8.89 -12.12
CA ASP A 99 -1.37 -10.08 -12.16
C ASP A 99 -0.80 -11.26 -11.33
N GLU A 100 0.51 -11.25 -11.03
CA GLU A 100 1.14 -12.22 -10.12
C GLU A 100 0.87 -11.90 -8.63
N VAL A 101 0.33 -10.70 -8.32
CA VAL A 101 0.10 -10.26 -6.95
C VAL A 101 -1.19 -10.84 -6.40
N ASP A 102 -1.06 -11.71 -5.40
CA ASP A 102 -2.20 -12.19 -4.62
C ASP A 102 -2.64 -11.08 -3.65
N VAL A 103 -3.90 -10.65 -3.77
CA VAL A 103 -4.44 -9.54 -2.98
C VAL A 103 -5.54 -10.03 -2.05
N GLU A 104 -5.26 -9.98 -0.75
CA GLU A 104 -6.18 -10.35 0.33
C GLU A 104 -6.80 -9.10 0.96
N VAL A 105 -8.09 -9.19 1.31
CA VAL A 105 -8.78 -8.16 2.11
C VAL A 105 -9.29 -8.80 3.39
N VAL A 106 -8.84 -8.28 4.53
CA VAL A 106 -9.18 -8.80 5.85
C VAL A 106 -9.78 -7.69 6.69
N ARG A 107 -10.99 -7.90 7.22
CA ARG A 107 -11.53 -7.00 8.24
C ARG A 107 -10.91 -7.34 9.59
N SER A 108 -10.28 -6.35 10.22
CA SER A 108 -9.82 -6.51 11.60
C SER A 108 -11.01 -6.23 12.54
N PRO A 109 -11.26 -7.10 13.54
CA PRO A 109 -12.19 -6.79 14.62
C PRO A 109 -11.69 -5.63 15.49
#